data_AF-A0A2N4T4R5-F1
#
_entry.id   AF-A0A2N4T4R5-F1
#
_cell.length_a   1.000
_cell.length_b   1.000
_cell.length_c   1.000
_cell.angle_alpha   90.00
_cell.angle_beta   90.00
_cell.angle_gamma   90.00
#
_symmetry.space_group_name_H-M   'P 1'
#
loop_
_entity.id
_entity.type
_entity.pdbx_description
1 polymer ?
#
loop_
_entity_poly.entity_id
_entity_poly.type
_entity_poly.pdbx_seq_one_letter_code
_entity_poly.pdbx_strand_id
1 'polypeptide(L)'
;MSQSTCAPDAASILFNLEGHQVVSVERTPSGRRVLIEPIAVEAACPDCGVLSSRIQARPVHRVKDVSCGGELVAVRVRKRRLRCPEGACPRVSFTQTTEQIPLRARLTTRLVASLAQAASCELRAVTGLAAAGQVSWTTVMRILGATARVDGDIDRRLVRRLGIDEHRFRTVRYLADETGRIKRVEPWSIVFTDLDTGTILDIVDGHRGATVRRWLAARPRWWRARVQLVAIDMSAEFRAAVRFALPRAVITVDHFHVVARANQMITEVRRRRSQTGSSTLSVVPRQKGGS
;
A
#
# COMPACT_ATOMS: atom_id res chain seq x y z
N MET A 1 -45.26 13.77 2.06
CA MET A 1 -44.74 14.98 1.39
C MET A 1 -43.56 14.55 0.51
N SER A 2 -43.68 14.83 -0.78
CA SER A 2 -42.80 14.51 -1.91
C SER A 2 -41.37 14.03 -1.61
N GLN A 3 -41.12 12.72 -1.83
CA GLN A 3 -39.76 12.24 -2.10
C GLN A 3 -39.40 12.71 -3.51
N SER A 4 -38.71 13.85 -3.60
CA SER A 4 -38.03 14.23 -4.84
C SER A 4 -36.80 13.32 -4.98
N THR A 5 -36.98 12.13 -5.55
CA THR A 5 -35.90 11.40 -6.21
C THR A 5 -35.52 12.18 -7.45
N CYS A 6 -34.83 13.31 -7.26
CA CYS A 6 -34.15 13.99 -8.34
C CYS A 6 -33.21 12.97 -8.97
N ALA A 7 -33.30 12.79 -10.29
CA ALA A 7 -32.29 12.06 -11.03
C ALA A 7 -30.90 12.60 -10.61
N PRO A 8 -29.91 11.72 -10.41
CA PRO A 8 -28.58 12.17 -10.02
C PRO A 8 -28.11 13.23 -11.02
N ASP A 9 -27.61 14.35 -10.52
CA ASP A 9 -27.13 15.42 -11.40
C ASP A 9 -25.97 14.93 -12.28
N ALA A 10 -25.73 15.61 -13.40
CA ALA A 10 -24.71 15.21 -14.36
C ALA A 10 -23.32 15.05 -13.70
N ALA A 11 -23.00 15.88 -12.70
CA ALA A 11 -21.74 15.81 -11.97
C ALA A 11 -21.63 14.51 -11.14
N SER A 12 -22.70 14.11 -10.47
CA SER A 12 -22.78 12.87 -9.68
C SER A 12 -22.70 11.63 -10.57
N ILE A 13 -23.36 11.67 -11.74
CA ILE A 13 -23.27 10.61 -12.74
C ILE A 13 -21.83 10.45 -13.22
N LEU A 14 -21.16 11.56 -13.60
CA LEU A 14 -19.78 11.52 -14.08
C LEU A 14 -18.78 11.11 -12.99
N PHE A 15 -18.99 11.55 -11.75
CA PHE A 15 -18.14 11.18 -10.63
C PHE A 15 -18.34 9.71 -10.19
N ASN A 16 -19.53 9.16 -10.42
CA ASN A 16 -19.89 7.76 -10.29
C ASN A 16 -19.52 7.11 -8.94
N LEU A 17 -19.73 7.83 -7.83
CA LEU A 17 -19.50 7.28 -6.49
C LEU A 17 -20.84 6.88 -5.86
N GLU A 18 -21.06 5.58 -5.76
CA GLU A 18 -22.28 5.00 -5.21
C GLU A 18 -22.63 5.54 -3.81
N GLY A 19 -23.91 5.82 -3.60
CA GLY A 19 -24.45 6.35 -2.34
C GLY A 19 -24.08 7.81 -2.05
N HIS A 20 -23.44 8.52 -2.99
CA HIS A 20 -23.05 9.93 -2.84
C HIS A 20 -23.49 10.79 -4.01
N GLN A 21 -23.74 12.06 -3.72
CA GLN A 21 -23.97 13.10 -4.72
C GLN A 21 -22.88 14.15 -4.64
N VAL A 22 -22.60 14.81 -5.76
CA VAL A 22 -21.68 15.94 -5.86
C VAL A 22 -22.42 17.21 -5.44
N VAL A 23 -21.85 17.93 -4.50
CA VAL A 23 -22.37 19.23 -4.01
C VAL A 23 -21.73 20.38 -4.78
N SER A 24 -20.43 20.32 -5.00
CA SER A 24 -19.69 21.34 -5.74
C SER A 24 -18.42 20.79 -6.36
N VAL A 25 -18.01 21.40 -7.47
CA VAL A 25 -16.76 21.12 -8.18
C VAL A 25 -16.03 22.45 -8.38
N GLU A 26 -14.76 22.49 -8.00
CA GLU A 26 -13.93 23.70 -8.08
C GLU A 26 -12.60 23.36 -8.78
N ARG A 27 -12.12 24.27 -9.63
CA ARG A 27 -10.74 24.25 -10.10
C ARG A 27 -9.84 24.94 -9.08
N THR A 28 -8.74 24.29 -8.74
CA THR A 28 -7.71 24.81 -7.84
C THR A 28 -6.37 24.84 -8.56
N PRO A 29 -5.37 25.60 -8.10
CA PRO A 29 -4.02 25.55 -8.68
C PRO A 29 -3.40 24.15 -8.68
N SER A 30 -3.82 23.28 -7.75
CA SER A 30 -3.34 21.90 -7.62
C SER A 30 -4.21 20.86 -8.34
N GLY A 31 -5.12 21.29 -9.23
CA GLY A 31 -6.05 20.40 -9.94
C GLY A 31 -7.51 20.60 -9.53
N ARG A 32 -8.34 19.56 -9.61
CA ARG A 32 -9.78 19.66 -9.31
C ARG A 32 -10.09 19.26 -7.87
N ARG A 33 -11.06 19.94 -7.25
CA ARG A 33 -11.61 19.62 -5.94
C ARG A 33 -13.10 19.37 -6.05
N VAL A 34 -13.57 18.28 -5.45
CA VAL A 34 -14.99 17.91 -5.44
C VAL A 34 -15.46 17.75 -4.00
N LEU A 35 -16.58 18.40 -3.68
CA LEU A 35 -17.31 18.19 -2.43
C LEU A 35 -18.45 17.22 -2.72
N ILE A 36 -18.50 16.11 -1.99
CA ILE A 36 -19.57 15.12 -2.05
C ILE A 36 -20.29 14.98 -0.71
N GLU A 37 -21.51 14.47 -0.74
CA GLU A 37 -22.25 14.09 0.47
C GLU A 37 -23.07 12.82 0.25
N PRO A 38 -23.39 12.06 1.32
CA PRO A 38 -24.24 10.88 1.19
C PRO A 38 -25.65 11.25 0.70
N ILE A 39 -26.24 10.42 -0.15
CA ILE A 39 -27.63 10.59 -0.61
C ILE A 39 -28.60 10.26 0.53
N ALA A 40 -28.33 9.18 1.28
CA ALA A 40 -29.15 8.77 2.41
C ALA A 40 -29.21 9.89 3.47
N VAL A 41 -30.41 10.33 3.82
CA VAL A 41 -30.64 11.39 4.82
C VAL A 41 -30.69 10.85 6.25
N GLU A 42 -30.85 9.54 6.40
CA GLU A 42 -30.93 8.81 7.67
C GLU A 42 -29.82 7.77 7.80
N ALA A 43 -29.49 7.40 9.03
CA ALA A 43 -28.65 6.24 9.33
C ALA A 43 -28.98 5.64 10.69
N ALA A 44 -28.70 4.36 10.85
CA ALA A 44 -28.88 3.61 12.09
C ALA A 44 -27.76 3.95 13.09
N CYS A 45 -28.14 4.12 14.36
CA CYS A 45 -27.17 4.21 15.44
C CYS A 45 -26.39 2.89 15.56
N PRO A 46 -25.05 2.90 15.58
CA PRO A 46 -24.27 1.66 15.63
C PRO A 46 -24.36 0.91 16.97
N ASP A 47 -24.94 1.49 18.03
CA ASP A 47 -25.15 0.81 19.31
C ASP A 47 -26.56 0.23 19.46
N CYS A 48 -27.60 1.04 19.20
CA CYS A 48 -28.99 0.62 19.42
C CYS A 48 -29.78 0.33 18.13
N GLY A 49 -29.20 0.55 16.95
CA GLY A 49 -29.85 0.33 15.65
C GLY A 49 -30.89 1.38 15.26
N VAL A 50 -31.32 2.24 16.18
CA VAL A 50 -32.38 3.24 15.91
C VAL A 50 -31.95 4.23 14.82
N LEU A 51 -32.81 4.41 13.81
CA LEU A 51 -32.60 5.34 12.71
C LEU A 51 -32.71 6.80 13.20
N SER A 52 -31.85 7.66 12.66
CA SER A 52 -31.89 9.10 12.91
C SER A 52 -31.64 9.91 11.65
N SER A 53 -32.43 10.95 11.45
CA SER A 53 -32.18 12.07 10.52
C SER A 53 -31.74 13.34 11.25
N ARG A 54 -31.65 13.33 12.59
CA ARG A 54 -31.37 14.53 13.38
C ARG A 54 -29.90 14.92 13.30
N ILE A 55 -29.58 15.87 12.43
CA ILE A 55 -28.21 16.35 12.22
C ILE A 55 -27.74 17.17 13.44
N GLN A 56 -26.65 16.72 14.06
CA GLN A 56 -25.90 17.49 15.06
C GLN A 56 -24.81 18.34 14.41
N ALA A 57 -24.11 17.80 13.40
CA ALA A 57 -23.03 18.51 12.71
C ALA A 57 -22.79 17.95 11.31
N ARG A 58 -22.12 18.73 10.45
CA ARG A 58 -21.72 18.32 9.09
C ARG A 58 -20.20 18.37 8.89
N PRO A 59 -19.42 17.47 9.53
CA PRO A 59 -17.97 17.52 9.40
C PRO A 59 -17.52 17.20 7.97
N VAL A 60 -16.50 17.93 7.49
CA VAL A 60 -15.92 17.73 6.16
C VAL A 60 -14.59 16.99 6.29
N HIS A 61 -14.46 15.86 5.59
CA HIS A 61 -13.27 15.01 5.62
C HIS A 61 -12.63 14.92 4.24
N ARG A 62 -11.30 14.92 4.17
CA ARG A 62 -10.58 14.58 2.94
C ARG A 62 -10.49 13.06 2.80
N VAL A 63 -10.79 12.56 1.60
CA VAL A 63 -10.60 11.16 1.20
C VAL A 63 -9.87 11.13 -0.14
N LYS A 64 -9.08 10.07 -0.38
CA LYS A 64 -8.53 9.81 -1.71
C LYS A 64 -9.44 8.87 -2.46
N ASP A 65 -9.46 9.03 -3.77
CA ASP A 65 -10.34 8.31 -4.66
C ASP A 65 -9.63 8.01 -5.99
N VAL A 66 -10.27 7.22 -6.86
CA VAL A 66 -9.77 6.97 -8.22
C VAL A 66 -9.74 8.26 -9.04
N SER A 67 -8.86 8.31 -10.05
CA SER A 67 -8.80 9.42 -11.00
C SER A 67 -10.13 9.58 -11.75
N CYS A 68 -10.51 10.83 -12.04
CA CYS A 68 -11.73 11.17 -12.77
C CYS A 68 -11.38 12.01 -13.99
N GLY A 69 -11.62 11.48 -15.20
CA GLY A 69 -11.21 12.14 -16.44
C GLY A 69 -9.69 12.25 -16.57
N GLY A 70 -8.96 11.17 -16.28
CA GLY A 70 -7.50 11.06 -16.48
C GLY A 70 -6.62 11.68 -15.39
N GLU A 71 -7.17 12.52 -14.51
CA GLU A 71 -6.40 13.17 -13.43
C GLU A 71 -6.97 12.85 -12.05
N LEU A 72 -6.12 13.01 -11.03
CA LEU A 72 -6.51 12.89 -9.65
C LEU A 72 -7.35 14.07 -9.19
N VAL A 73 -8.37 13.77 -8.39
CA VAL A 73 -9.32 14.75 -7.87
C VAL A 73 -9.24 14.78 -6.35
N ALA A 74 -9.13 15.98 -5.78
CA ALA A 74 -9.15 16.17 -4.33
C ALA A 74 -10.60 16.05 -3.81
N VAL A 75 -10.93 14.88 -3.23
CA VAL A 75 -12.28 14.60 -2.74
C VAL A 75 -12.46 15.04 -1.29
N ARG A 76 -13.50 15.82 -1.04
CA ARG A 76 -13.98 16.21 0.29
C ARG A 76 -15.37 15.65 0.51
N VAL A 77 -15.60 15.02 1.65
CA VAL A 77 -16.87 14.41 2.02
C VAL A 77 -17.50 15.22 3.14
N ARG A 78 -18.65 15.85 2.87
CA ARG A 78 -19.52 16.43 3.89
C ARG A 78 -20.34 15.31 4.51
N LYS A 79 -19.87 14.77 5.63
CA LYS A 79 -20.57 13.69 6.35
C LYS A 79 -21.68 14.29 7.22
N ARG A 80 -22.66 13.47 7.60
CA ARG A 80 -23.66 13.83 8.61
C ARG A 80 -23.28 13.20 9.95
N ARG A 81 -23.08 14.02 10.98
CA ARG A 81 -23.08 13.55 12.38
C ARG A 81 -24.49 13.69 12.90
N LEU A 82 -25.10 12.57 13.26
CA LEU A 82 -26.47 12.45 13.69
C LEU A 82 -26.53 12.27 15.20
N ARG A 83 -27.55 12.83 15.85
CA ARG A 83 -27.87 12.60 17.26
C ARG A 83 -28.74 11.34 17.37
N CYS A 84 -28.40 10.44 18.27
CA CYS A 84 -29.27 9.29 18.57
C CYS A 84 -30.54 9.79 19.26
N PRO A 85 -31.75 9.39 18.80
CA PRO A 85 -32.99 9.77 19.45
C PRO A 85 -33.29 8.89 20.67
N GLU A 86 -32.66 7.71 20.79
CA GLU A 86 -32.86 6.77 21.90
C GLU A 86 -32.21 7.30 23.19
N GLY A 87 -33.05 7.61 24.18
CA GLY A 87 -32.62 8.18 25.46
C GLY A 87 -31.86 7.19 26.35
N ALA A 88 -32.13 5.89 26.22
CA ALA A 88 -31.42 4.84 26.96
C ALA A 88 -30.07 4.46 26.31
N CYS A 89 -29.79 4.95 25.10
CA CYS A 89 -28.56 4.61 24.38
C CYS A 89 -27.39 5.45 24.89
N PRO A 90 -26.25 4.85 25.31
CA PRO A 90 -25.09 5.61 25.77
C PRO A 90 -24.46 6.46 24.64
N ARG A 91 -24.75 6.13 23.38
CA ARG A 91 -24.26 6.87 22.21
C ARG A 91 -25.13 8.07 21.90
N VAL A 92 -24.66 9.25 22.34
CA VAL A 92 -25.34 10.53 22.09
C VAL A 92 -25.32 10.91 20.61
N SER A 93 -24.23 10.64 19.89
CA SER A 93 -24.15 10.91 18.46
C SER A 93 -23.20 9.99 17.72
N PHE A 94 -23.44 9.87 16.41
CA PHE A 94 -22.67 9.01 15.52
C PHE A 94 -22.51 9.66 14.15
N THR A 95 -21.46 9.29 13.43
CA THR A 95 -21.24 9.77 12.06
C THR A 95 -21.80 8.75 11.09
N GLN A 96 -22.66 9.20 10.18
CA GLN A 96 -23.16 8.39 9.08
C GLN A 96 -22.00 7.85 8.25
N THR A 97 -22.07 6.55 7.94
CA THR A 97 -21.13 5.83 7.10
C THR A 97 -21.83 5.28 5.87
N THR A 98 -21.06 4.99 4.84
CA THR A 98 -21.52 4.38 3.58
C THR A 98 -20.58 3.24 3.23
N GLU A 99 -20.99 2.32 2.35
CA GLU A 99 -20.12 1.23 1.89
C GLU A 99 -18.85 1.77 1.21
N GLN A 100 -18.98 2.83 0.41
CA GLN A 100 -17.85 3.49 -0.24
C GLN A 100 -16.96 4.27 0.75
N ILE A 101 -17.51 4.76 1.87
CA ILE A 101 -16.76 5.54 2.86
C ILE A 101 -17.10 5.07 4.29
N PRO A 102 -16.51 3.93 4.73
CA PRO A 102 -16.72 3.40 6.07
C PRO A 102 -16.21 4.33 7.19
N LEU A 103 -16.46 3.91 8.43
CA LEU A 103 -16.03 4.66 9.61
C LEU A 103 -14.51 4.91 9.58
N ARG A 104 -14.10 6.16 9.81
CA ARG A 104 -12.69 6.62 9.80
C ARG A 104 -11.93 6.37 8.48
N ALA A 105 -12.61 5.99 7.39
CA ALA A 105 -11.98 5.78 6.10
C ALA A 105 -11.33 7.07 5.56
N ARG A 106 -10.11 6.92 5.02
CA ARG A 106 -9.35 7.99 4.33
C ARG A 106 -9.23 7.73 2.82
N LEU A 107 -9.71 6.58 2.38
CA LEU A 107 -9.75 6.12 0.99
C LEU A 107 -11.18 5.68 0.71
N THR A 108 -11.65 5.84 -0.52
CA THR A 108 -12.89 5.19 -0.96
C THR A 108 -12.68 3.69 -1.14
N THR A 109 -13.74 2.91 -0.93
CA THR A 109 -13.70 1.45 -1.14
C THR A 109 -13.39 1.12 -2.60
N ARG A 110 -13.90 1.89 -3.58
CA ARG A 110 -13.52 1.72 -4.99
C ARG A 110 -12.03 1.95 -5.27
N LEU A 111 -11.38 2.90 -4.60
CA LEU A 111 -9.92 3.09 -4.72
C LEU A 111 -9.17 1.90 -4.12
N VAL A 112 -9.61 1.42 -2.96
CA VAL A 112 -9.03 0.22 -2.33
C VAL A 112 -9.13 -0.99 -3.26
N ALA A 113 -10.31 -1.22 -3.86
CA ALA A 113 -10.53 -2.30 -4.81
C ALA A 113 -9.67 -2.15 -6.07
N SER A 114 -9.57 -0.95 -6.64
CA SER A 114 -8.73 -0.66 -7.81
C SER A 114 -7.24 -0.94 -7.52
N LEU A 115 -6.74 -0.53 -6.35
CA LEU A 115 -5.37 -0.79 -5.93
C LEU A 115 -5.10 -2.27 -5.71
N ALA A 116 -6.05 -3.00 -5.09
CA ALA A 116 -5.93 -4.43 -4.86
C ALA A 116 -5.93 -5.23 -6.18
N GLN A 117 -6.83 -4.86 -7.11
CA GLN A 117 -6.90 -5.46 -8.44
C GLN A 117 -5.60 -5.23 -9.22
N ALA A 118 -5.11 -3.99 -9.25
CA ALA A 118 -3.90 -3.66 -10.01
C ALA A 118 -2.63 -4.27 -9.38
N ALA A 119 -2.61 -4.50 -8.07
CA ALA A 119 -1.52 -5.18 -7.39
C ALA A 119 -1.51 -6.70 -7.62
N SER A 120 -2.65 -7.30 -7.95
CA SER A 120 -2.76 -8.73 -8.25
C SER A 120 -2.05 -9.11 -9.56
N CYS A 121 -1.68 -8.12 -10.38
CA CYS A 121 -1.04 -8.33 -11.67
C CYS A 121 0.50 -8.38 -11.61
N GLU A 122 1.19 -7.80 -10.60
CA GLU A 122 2.67 -7.87 -10.46
C GLU A 122 3.19 -7.21 -9.15
N LEU A 123 4.19 -7.81 -8.47
CA LEU A 123 4.73 -7.32 -7.17
C LEU A 123 5.41 -5.94 -7.26
N ARG A 124 5.98 -5.57 -8.43
CA ARG A 124 6.56 -4.24 -8.66
C ARG A 124 5.53 -3.14 -8.90
N ALA A 125 4.24 -3.49 -9.01
CA ALA A 125 3.18 -2.51 -9.11
C ALA A 125 3.09 -1.65 -7.85
N VAL A 126 3.42 -2.15 -6.65
CA VAL A 126 3.10 -1.48 -5.37
C VAL A 126 3.63 -0.04 -5.26
N THR A 127 4.87 0.24 -5.69
CA THR A 127 5.43 1.61 -5.66
C THR A 127 4.79 2.50 -6.74
N GLY A 128 4.53 1.94 -7.93
CA GLY A 128 3.79 2.62 -9.00
C GLY A 128 2.33 2.88 -8.63
N LEU A 129 1.69 1.95 -7.91
CA LEU A 129 0.33 2.04 -7.38
C LEU A 129 0.24 3.04 -6.24
N ALA A 130 1.26 3.10 -5.39
CA ALA A 130 1.37 4.12 -4.37
C ALA A 130 1.43 5.51 -5.01
N ALA A 131 2.23 5.69 -6.06
CA ALA A 131 2.30 6.93 -6.81
C ALA A 131 0.97 7.25 -7.54
N ALA A 132 0.40 6.28 -8.25
CA ALA A 132 -0.83 6.43 -9.02
C ALA A 132 -2.05 6.75 -8.14
N GLY A 133 -2.19 6.08 -6.99
CA GLY A 133 -3.22 6.36 -5.99
C GLY A 133 -2.86 7.49 -5.02
N GLN A 134 -1.69 8.11 -5.17
CA GLN A 134 -1.09 9.06 -4.22
C GLN A 134 -1.08 8.57 -2.77
N VAL A 135 -1.10 7.27 -2.51
CA VAL A 135 -1.09 6.69 -1.16
C VAL A 135 0.34 6.35 -0.75
N SER A 136 0.57 6.22 0.55
CA SER A 136 1.87 5.71 1.01
C SER A 136 2.00 4.24 0.58
N TRP A 137 3.22 3.81 0.30
CA TRP A 137 3.53 2.40 0.07
C TRP A 137 2.98 1.50 1.21
N THR A 138 3.13 1.95 2.47
CA THR A 138 2.59 1.26 3.65
C THR A 138 1.06 1.11 3.64
N THR A 139 0.36 2.03 2.99
CA THR A 139 -1.10 1.96 2.82
C THR A 139 -1.47 0.94 1.76
N VAL A 140 -0.75 0.89 0.63
CA VAL A 140 -0.94 -0.15 -0.38
C VAL A 140 -0.69 -1.53 0.23
N MET A 141 0.42 -1.71 0.97
CA MET A 141 0.71 -2.99 1.62
C MET A 141 -0.30 -3.39 2.69
N ARG A 142 -0.88 -2.43 3.42
CA ARG A 142 -1.95 -2.71 4.37
C ARG A 142 -3.24 -3.12 3.66
N ILE A 143 -3.55 -2.49 2.53
CA ILE A 143 -4.67 -2.92 1.67
C ILE A 143 -4.39 -4.34 1.19
N LEU A 144 -3.19 -4.59 0.66
CA LEU A 144 -2.79 -5.92 0.19
C LEU A 144 -2.82 -6.96 1.30
N GLY A 145 -2.35 -6.66 2.51
CA GLY A 145 -2.44 -7.59 3.63
C GLY A 145 -3.88 -7.85 4.10
N ALA A 146 -4.79 -6.90 3.91
CA ALA A 146 -6.21 -7.08 4.25
C ALA A 146 -7.01 -7.80 3.13
N THR A 147 -6.58 -7.67 1.87
CA THR A 147 -7.21 -8.33 0.71
C THR A 147 -6.55 -9.64 0.34
N ALA A 148 -5.26 -9.80 0.64
CA ALA A 148 -4.55 -11.06 0.55
C ALA A 148 -5.17 -11.98 1.57
N ARG A 149 -5.89 -12.98 1.07
CA ARG A 149 -6.17 -14.17 1.84
C ARG A 149 -4.81 -14.79 2.13
N VAL A 150 -4.31 -14.59 3.36
CA VAL A 150 -3.29 -15.50 3.91
C VAL A 150 -3.99 -16.85 3.94
N ASP A 151 -3.74 -17.64 2.91
CA ASP A 151 -4.35 -18.94 2.76
C ASP A 151 -3.74 -19.81 3.86
N GLY A 152 -4.55 -20.13 4.88
CA GLY A 152 -4.07 -20.79 6.11
C GLY A 152 -3.55 -22.21 5.93
N ASP A 153 -3.48 -22.70 4.69
CA ASP A 153 -3.04 -24.05 4.36
C ASP A 153 -2.05 -24.05 3.18
N ILE A 154 -0.97 -23.27 3.32
CA ILE A 154 0.20 -23.28 2.42
C ILE A 154 0.66 -24.72 2.15
N ASP A 155 0.55 -25.58 3.17
CA ASP A 155 0.97 -26.97 3.13
C ASP A 155 0.16 -27.82 2.17
N ARG A 156 -1.09 -27.47 1.85
CA ARG A 156 -1.91 -28.16 0.83
C ARG A 156 -1.78 -27.58 -0.58
N ARG A 157 -1.10 -26.45 -0.76
CA ARG A 157 -0.94 -25.81 -2.08
C ARG A 157 0.11 -26.50 -2.94
N LEU A 158 -0.13 -26.51 -4.25
CA LEU A 158 0.74 -27.12 -5.26
C LEU A 158 1.71 -26.09 -5.86
N VAL A 159 2.67 -25.62 -5.06
CA VAL A 159 3.65 -24.61 -5.50
C VAL A 159 4.76 -25.24 -6.35
N ARG A 160 4.96 -24.73 -7.57
CA ARG A 160 6.07 -25.15 -8.47
C ARG A 160 7.16 -24.11 -8.59
N ARG A 161 6.80 -22.83 -8.58
CA ARG A 161 7.71 -21.69 -8.73
C ARG A 161 7.59 -20.79 -7.50
N LEU A 162 8.66 -20.69 -6.72
CA LEU A 162 8.69 -19.97 -5.45
C LEU A 162 9.49 -18.68 -5.58
N GLY A 163 8.92 -17.55 -5.15
CA GLY A 163 9.62 -16.29 -4.96
C GLY A 163 9.99 -16.13 -3.49
N ILE A 164 11.22 -15.71 -3.21
CA ILE A 164 11.68 -15.36 -1.87
C ILE A 164 12.34 -13.98 -1.96
N ASP A 165 11.71 -12.98 -1.36
CA ASP A 165 12.19 -11.61 -1.40
C ASP A 165 12.44 -11.06 0.02
N GLU A 166 13.48 -10.24 0.16
CA GLU A 166 13.79 -9.54 1.40
C GLU A 166 13.23 -8.13 1.32
N HIS A 167 12.39 -7.76 2.30
CA HIS A 167 11.74 -6.46 2.29
C HIS A 167 11.94 -5.69 3.60
N ARG A 168 12.45 -4.46 3.48
CA ARG A 168 12.53 -3.52 4.59
C ARG A 168 11.33 -2.58 4.59
N PHE A 169 10.38 -2.82 5.50
CA PHE A 169 9.13 -2.07 5.51
C PHE A 169 9.19 -0.76 6.30
N ARG A 170 10.25 -0.52 7.09
CA ARG A 170 10.44 0.71 7.89
C ARG A 170 11.92 1.12 8.07
N THR A 171 12.14 2.36 8.47
CA THR A 171 13.46 2.84 8.92
C THR A 171 13.88 2.16 10.23
N VAL A 172 15.20 2.08 10.48
CA VAL A 172 15.73 1.52 11.75
C VAL A 172 15.13 2.31 12.91
N ARG A 173 14.70 1.59 13.96
CA ARG A 173 14.27 2.19 15.21
C ARG A 173 15.18 1.75 16.35
N TYR A 174 15.17 2.54 17.41
CA TYR A 174 15.83 2.21 18.66
C TYR A 174 14.72 2.12 19.71
N LEU A 175 14.43 0.91 20.19
CA LEU A 175 13.39 0.66 21.17
C LEU A 175 14.03 0.28 22.49
N ALA A 176 13.64 0.92 23.59
CA ALA A 176 13.98 0.45 24.91
C ALA A 176 13.24 -0.86 25.19
N ASP A 177 13.95 -1.90 25.61
CA ASP A 177 13.32 -3.10 26.16
C ASP A 177 12.78 -2.83 27.57
N GLU A 178 12.12 -3.83 28.16
CA GLU A 178 11.51 -3.77 29.49
C GLU A 178 12.53 -3.48 30.61
N THR A 179 13.83 -3.63 30.31
CA THR A 179 14.95 -3.35 31.22
C THR A 179 15.60 -1.98 30.97
N GLY A 180 15.05 -1.17 30.06
CA GLY A 180 15.56 0.15 29.70
C GLY A 180 16.73 0.12 28.69
N ARG A 181 17.09 -1.04 28.15
CA ARG A 181 18.17 -1.19 27.18
C ARG A 181 17.69 -0.82 25.79
N ILE A 182 18.39 0.12 25.15
CA ILE A 182 18.05 0.57 23.80
C ILE A 182 18.50 -0.47 22.77
N LYS A 183 17.53 -1.17 22.18
CA LYS A 183 17.72 -2.16 21.12
C LYS A 183 17.49 -1.53 19.74
N ARG A 184 18.48 -1.69 18.86
CA ARG A 184 18.32 -1.37 17.43
C ARG A 184 17.41 -2.42 16.79
N VAL A 185 16.25 -1.97 16.32
CA VAL A 185 15.26 -2.78 15.60
C VAL A 185 15.34 -2.46 14.12
N GLU A 186 15.71 -3.47 13.35
CA GLU A 186 15.69 -3.42 11.90
C GLU A 186 14.44 -4.14 11.39
N PRO A 187 13.45 -3.41 10.86
CA PRO A 187 12.17 -3.97 10.44
C PRO A 187 12.27 -4.56 9.04
N TRP A 188 12.86 -5.74 8.98
CA TRP A 188 12.96 -6.59 7.80
C TRP A 188 11.97 -7.75 7.88
N SER A 189 11.40 -8.12 6.74
CA SER A 189 10.60 -9.33 6.58
C SER A 189 10.98 -10.03 5.27
N ILE A 190 10.82 -11.33 5.24
CA ILE A 190 10.95 -12.18 4.05
C ILE A 190 9.56 -12.50 3.54
N VAL A 191 9.33 -12.26 2.26
CA VAL A 191 8.05 -12.55 1.59
C VAL A 191 8.22 -13.80 0.74
N PHE A 192 7.33 -14.77 0.92
CA PHE A 192 7.23 -15.98 0.11
C PHE A 192 6.05 -15.85 -0.83
N THR A 193 6.27 -16.06 -2.13
CA THR A 193 5.23 -15.86 -3.16
C THR A 193 5.19 -17.06 -4.09
N ASP A 194 4.00 -17.51 -4.46
CA ASP A 194 3.82 -18.43 -5.57
C ASP A 194 3.90 -17.65 -6.89
N LEU A 195 4.96 -17.89 -7.66
CA LEU A 195 5.21 -17.16 -8.90
C LEU A 195 4.31 -17.61 -10.06
N ASP A 196 3.63 -18.76 -9.95
CA ASP A 196 2.65 -19.18 -10.95
C ASP A 196 1.34 -18.39 -10.79
N THR A 197 0.96 -18.03 -9.55
CA THR A 197 -0.34 -17.41 -9.25
C THR A 197 -0.25 -15.96 -8.75
N GLY A 198 0.94 -15.48 -8.40
CA GLY A 198 1.14 -14.19 -7.74
C GLY A 198 0.69 -14.17 -6.27
N THR A 199 0.27 -15.30 -5.70
CA THR A 199 -0.25 -15.36 -4.33
C THR A 199 0.90 -15.23 -3.31
N ILE A 200 0.76 -14.33 -2.34
CA ILE A 200 1.65 -14.31 -1.17
C ILE A 200 1.34 -15.53 -0.30
N LEU A 201 2.33 -16.40 -0.15
CA LEU A 201 2.25 -17.62 0.66
C LEU A 201 2.45 -17.28 2.15
N ASP A 202 3.46 -16.48 2.48
CA ASP A 202 3.76 -16.12 3.86
C ASP A 202 4.64 -14.85 3.95
N ILE A 203 4.62 -14.19 5.10
CA ILE A 203 5.50 -13.07 5.44
C ILE A 203 6.11 -13.34 6.80
N VAL A 204 7.43 -13.51 6.85
CA VAL A 204 8.16 -13.90 8.06
C VAL A 204 9.16 -12.82 8.46
N ASP A 205 9.18 -12.45 9.74
CA ASP A 205 10.14 -11.46 10.23
C ASP A 205 11.60 -11.97 10.14
N GLY A 206 12.48 -11.07 9.70
CA GLY A 206 13.91 -11.30 9.55
C GLY A 206 14.41 -11.06 8.13
N HIS A 207 15.72 -11.20 7.96
CA HIS A 207 16.44 -11.02 6.69
C HIS A 207 17.56 -12.06 6.48
N ARG A 208 17.64 -13.08 7.34
CA ARG A 208 18.76 -14.03 7.33
C ARG A 208 18.37 -15.32 6.65
N GLY A 209 19.33 -15.98 6.00
CA GLY A 209 19.12 -17.29 5.38
C GLY A 209 18.63 -18.36 6.37
N ALA A 210 18.97 -18.23 7.65
CA ALA A 210 18.46 -19.12 8.71
C ALA A 210 16.93 -19.07 8.83
N THR A 211 16.30 -17.91 8.62
CA THR A 211 14.84 -17.76 8.63
C THR A 211 14.21 -18.47 7.43
N VAL A 212 14.78 -18.29 6.23
CA VAL A 212 14.35 -19.01 5.01
C VAL A 212 14.45 -20.52 5.19
N ARG A 213 15.58 -21.00 5.70
CA ARG A 213 15.80 -22.44 5.92
C ARG A 213 14.77 -23.03 6.87
N ARG A 214 14.48 -22.33 7.99
CA ARG A 214 13.49 -22.75 8.97
C ARG A 214 12.09 -22.82 8.36
N TRP A 215 11.72 -21.80 7.59
CA TRP A 215 10.42 -21.74 6.93
C TRP A 215 10.23 -22.88 5.93
N LEU A 216 11.25 -23.13 5.10
CA LEU A 216 11.23 -24.24 4.13
C LEU A 216 11.19 -25.60 4.83
N ALA A 217 11.97 -25.78 5.91
CA ALA A 217 12.00 -27.03 6.66
C ALA A 217 10.66 -27.40 7.32
N ALA A 218 9.84 -26.39 7.65
CA ALA A 218 8.50 -26.60 8.18
C ALA A 218 7.51 -27.13 7.12
N ARG A 219 7.83 -27.05 5.82
CA ARG A 219 6.94 -27.51 4.76
C ARG A 219 7.01 -29.04 4.56
N PRO A 220 5.89 -29.71 4.22
CA PRO A 220 5.86 -31.13 3.91
C PRO A 220 6.89 -31.54 2.85
N ARG A 221 7.41 -32.77 2.97
CA ARG A 221 8.43 -33.27 2.04
C ARG A 221 7.94 -33.28 0.58
N TRP A 222 6.68 -33.62 0.34
CA TRP A 222 6.09 -33.62 -1.00
C TRP A 222 6.00 -32.22 -1.59
N TRP A 223 5.72 -31.21 -0.76
CA TRP A 223 5.66 -29.81 -1.17
C TRP A 223 7.04 -29.35 -1.62
N ARG A 224 8.06 -29.60 -0.80
CA ARG A 224 9.46 -29.29 -1.11
C ARG A 224 9.98 -29.98 -2.36
N ALA A 225 9.58 -31.24 -2.58
CA ALA A 225 9.99 -32.01 -3.76
C ALA A 225 9.35 -31.49 -5.07
N ARG A 226 8.23 -30.77 -4.98
CA ARG A 226 7.48 -30.24 -6.12
C ARG A 226 7.99 -28.89 -6.60
N VAL A 227 8.69 -28.13 -5.74
CA VAL A 227 9.27 -26.84 -6.13
C VAL A 227 10.38 -27.08 -7.16
N GLN A 228 10.17 -26.56 -8.37
CA GLN A 228 11.05 -26.71 -9.53
C GLN A 228 11.97 -25.51 -9.70
N LEU A 229 11.47 -24.31 -9.38
CA LEU A 229 12.19 -23.06 -9.56
C LEU A 229 12.04 -22.19 -8.32
N VAL A 230 13.14 -21.57 -7.89
CA VAL A 230 13.12 -20.56 -6.83
C VAL A 230 13.78 -19.29 -7.35
N ALA A 231 13.03 -18.19 -7.41
CA ALA A 231 13.58 -16.87 -7.64
C ALA A 231 13.92 -16.22 -6.30
N ILE A 232 15.17 -15.80 -6.15
CA ILE A 232 15.68 -15.12 -4.96
C ILE A 232 16.37 -13.81 -5.36
N ASP A 233 16.48 -12.86 -4.43
CA ASP A 233 17.47 -11.80 -4.54
C ASP A 233 18.91 -12.40 -4.49
N MET A 234 19.91 -11.62 -4.89
CA MET A 234 21.35 -11.94 -4.87
C MET A 234 21.95 -12.20 -3.48
N SER A 235 21.12 -12.54 -2.48
CA SER A 235 21.54 -12.95 -1.15
C SER A 235 22.21 -14.32 -1.20
N ALA A 236 23.50 -14.36 -0.88
CA ALA A 236 24.26 -15.60 -0.74
C ALA A 236 23.68 -16.49 0.37
N GLU A 237 23.16 -15.89 1.44
CA GLU A 237 22.52 -16.62 2.53
C GLU A 237 21.23 -17.31 2.08
N PHE A 238 20.39 -16.64 1.28
CA PHE A 238 19.16 -17.23 0.77
C PHE A 238 19.48 -18.33 -0.23
N ARG A 239 20.47 -18.11 -1.10
CA ARG A 239 20.96 -19.13 -2.03
C ARG A 239 21.41 -20.39 -1.30
N ALA A 240 22.18 -20.25 -0.21
CA ALA A 240 22.62 -21.37 0.61
C ALA A 240 21.44 -22.09 1.29
N ALA A 241 20.50 -21.33 1.86
CA ALA A 241 19.30 -21.87 2.51
C ALA A 241 18.41 -22.66 1.54
N VAL A 242 18.18 -22.13 0.33
CA VAL A 242 17.39 -22.78 -0.72
C VAL A 242 18.09 -24.03 -1.23
N ARG A 243 19.41 -23.99 -1.52
CA ARG A 243 20.17 -25.18 -1.93
C ARG A 243 20.07 -26.31 -0.92
N PHE A 244 20.14 -25.98 0.37
CA PHE A 244 20.04 -26.95 1.44
C PHE A 244 18.63 -27.56 1.54
N ALA A 245 17.59 -26.73 1.50
CA ALA A 245 16.22 -27.18 1.76
C ALA A 245 15.49 -27.74 0.51
N LEU A 246 15.86 -27.28 -0.68
CA LEU A 246 15.27 -27.58 -1.98
C LEU A 246 16.34 -27.96 -3.02
N PRO A 247 17.08 -29.07 -2.82
CA PRO A 247 18.26 -29.40 -3.65
C PRO A 247 17.94 -29.69 -5.12
N ARG A 248 16.67 -29.98 -5.46
CA ARG A 248 16.22 -30.24 -6.84
C ARG A 248 15.73 -28.99 -7.57
N ALA A 249 15.54 -27.88 -6.87
CA ALA A 249 15.00 -26.67 -7.47
C ALA A 249 16.11 -25.87 -8.17
N VAL A 250 15.80 -25.37 -9.37
CA VAL A 250 16.66 -24.42 -10.09
C VAL A 250 16.54 -23.06 -9.40
N ILE A 251 17.68 -22.52 -8.98
CA ILE A 251 17.72 -21.19 -8.37
C ILE A 251 18.00 -20.17 -9.47
N THR A 252 17.08 -19.22 -9.65
CA THR A 252 17.26 -18.05 -10.51
C THR A 252 17.39 -16.79 -9.67
N VAL A 253 18.08 -15.79 -10.22
CA VAL A 253 18.10 -14.46 -9.64
C VAL A 253 16.85 -13.73 -10.13
N ASP A 254 16.17 -13.04 -9.23
CA ASP A 254 15.10 -12.15 -9.62
C ASP A 254 15.61 -11.08 -10.60
N HIS A 255 15.03 -11.06 -11.81
CA HIS A 255 15.34 -10.12 -12.89
C HIS A 255 15.30 -8.66 -12.41
N PHE A 256 14.51 -8.33 -11.38
CA PHE A 256 14.53 -6.99 -10.80
C PHE A 256 15.84 -6.60 -10.19
N HIS A 257 16.35 -7.45 -9.31
CA HIS A 257 17.52 -7.15 -8.53
C HIS A 257 18.75 -7.05 -9.44
N VAL A 258 18.78 -7.82 -10.53
CA VAL A 258 19.78 -7.69 -11.60
C VAL A 258 19.71 -6.30 -12.26
N VAL A 259 18.52 -5.86 -12.70
CA VAL A 259 18.33 -4.56 -13.36
C VAL A 259 18.57 -3.39 -12.39
N ALA A 260 18.10 -3.50 -11.15
CA ALA A 260 18.28 -2.49 -10.11
C ALA A 260 19.75 -2.33 -9.74
N ARG A 261 20.52 -3.42 -9.57
CA ARG A 261 21.96 -3.34 -9.36
C ARG A 261 22.69 -2.80 -10.57
N ALA A 262 22.33 -3.19 -11.80
CA ALA A 262 22.91 -2.63 -13.00
C ALA A 262 22.72 -1.09 -13.04
N ASN A 263 21.53 -0.61 -12.71
CA ASN A 263 21.23 0.83 -12.63
C ASN A 263 21.96 1.54 -11.48
N GLN A 264 22.12 0.90 -10.31
CA GLN A 264 22.92 1.43 -9.21
C GLN A 264 24.40 1.53 -9.58
N MET A 265 24.95 0.52 -10.25
CA MET A 265 26.32 0.53 -10.73
C MET A 265 26.53 1.61 -11.79
N ILE A 266 25.59 1.79 -12.72
CA ILE A 266 25.61 2.90 -13.69
C ILE A 266 25.56 4.25 -12.98
N THR A 267 24.72 4.40 -11.96
CA THR A 267 24.64 5.62 -11.14
C THR A 267 25.95 5.91 -10.42
N GLU A 268 26.58 4.91 -9.82
CA GLU A 268 27.86 5.06 -9.12
C GLU A 268 29.00 5.39 -10.10
N VAL A 269 29.03 4.79 -11.28
CA VAL A 269 30.00 5.14 -12.34
C VAL A 269 29.78 6.58 -12.83
N ARG A 270 28.53 7.02 -13.02
CA ARG A 270 28.22 8.42 -13.36
C ARG A 270 28.70 9.38 -12.27
N ARG A 271 28.43 9.07 -11.00
CA ARG A 271 28.85 9.89 -9.86
C ARG A 271 30.37 10.02 -9.78
N ARG A 272 31.10 8.93 -10.01
CA ARG A 272 32.57 8.94 -10.09
C ARG A 272 33.07 9.83 -11.23
N ARG A 273 32.51 9.70 -12.44
CA ARG A 273 32.90 10.53 -13.60
C ARG A 273 32.61 12.02 -13.40
N SER A 274 31.47 12.36 -12.77
CA SER A 274 31.15 13.75 -12.43
C SER A 274 32.09 14.34 -11.38
N GLN A 275 32.61 13.52 -10.45
CA GLN A 275 33.61 13.95 -9.47
C GLN A 275 34.99 14.14 -10.10
N THR A 276 35.39 13.30 -11.05
CA THR A 276 36.65 13.47 -11.80
C THR A 276 36.59 14.63 -12.80
N GLY A 277 35.42 14.98 -13.33
CA GLY A 277 35.25 16.13 -14.23
C GLY A 277 35.27 17.50 -13.54
N SER A 278 35.05 17.55 -12.22
CA SER A 278 35.04 18.81 -11.45
C SER A 278 36.44 19.23 -10.95
N SER A 279 37.46 18.37 -11.07
CA SER A 279 38.84 18.67 -10.64
C SER A 279 39.71 19.30 -11.73
N THR A 280 39.18 19.57 -12.92
CA THR A 280 39.97 20.07 -14.07
C THR A 280 39.49 21.42 -14.61
N LEU A 281 38.88 22.28 -13.76
CA LEU A 281 38.56 23.65 -14.15
C LEU A 281 39.07 24.67 -13.11
N SER A 282 40.14 25.34 -13.53
CA SER A 282 40.59 26.71 -13.19
C SER A 282 41.11 27.03 -11.78
N VAL A 283 42.42 27.25 -11.70
CA VAL A 283 42.98 28.44 -11.04
C VAL A 283 43.87 29.16 -12.04
N VAL A 284 43.36 30.23 -12.66
CA VAL A 284 44.18 31.24 -13.35
C VAL A 284 44.38 32.39 -12.36
N PRO A 285 45.62 32.80 -12.02
CA PRO A 285 45.81 33.90 -11.08
C PRO A 285 45.51 35.25 -11.76
N ARG A 286 44.72 36.09 -11.09
CA ARG A 286 44.52 37.50 -11.43
C ARG A 286 45.85 38.26 -11.31
N GLN A 287 46.36 38.82 -12.40
CA GLN A 287 47.35 39.90 -12.35
C GLN A 287 46.64 41.20 -11.94
N LYS A 288 47.12 41.82 -10.85
CA LYS A 288 46.77 43.18 -10.47
C LYS A 288 47.60 44.14 -11.32
N GLY A 289 46.94 45.01 -12.08
CA GLY A 289 47.57 46.19 -12.66
C GLY A 289 47.91 47.21 -11.58
N GLY A 290 49.11 47.77 -11.68
CA GLY A 290 49.55 48.95 -10.96
C GLY A 290 50.25 49.85 -11.97
N SER A 291 49.73 51.07 -12.11
CA SER A 291 50.34 52.19 -12.81
C SER A 291 51.64 52.63 -12.16
#